data_AF-A0A819G877-F1
#
_entry.id   AF-A0A819G877-F1
#
_cell.length_a   1.000
_cell.length_b   1.000
_cell.length_c   1.000
_cell.angle_alpha   90.00
_cell.angle_beta   90.00
_cell.angle_gamma   90.00
#
_symmetry.space_group_name_H-M   'P 1'
#
loop_
_entity.id
_entity.type
_entity.pdbx_description
1 polymer ?
#
loop_
_entity_poly.entity_id
_entity_poly.type
_entity_poly.pdbx_seq_one_letter_code
_entity_poly.pdbx_strand_id
1 'polypeptide(L)'
;TTTTSTTATTTSTTSTTSTTATTLTTTTISSGSTTTITSTTITSTTVTAMASTTTITSTTITSTTITSTTVTAMASTTSTTLTGTTISTASSTTSTTTSVTTTTARLLVNITQPGDSIVGICNTIAGGSTGGSNVNYPSSENPPTAIDGSLSTKYLNFGDSSSGCSGSSSPGINTGFYVTPTISSASVAVGLRFATAGDTPNRDPITVTLEGTNATGTTALNLGSSWTLIYSGSTGISSSTDPGRQTYVSQQSFSNTIAFKSYRLLITSKRGTDNSVQYAEAHIIGYIIV
;
A
#
# COMPACT_ATOMS: atom_id res chain seq x y z
N THR A 1 -34.01 19.07 56.15
CA THR A 1 -33.53 20.42 55.81
C THR A 1 -32.18 20.29 55.15
N THR A 2 -32.02 21.00 54.05
CA THR A 2 -31.16 20.73 52.91
C THR A 2 -29.66 20.85 53.23
N THR A 3 -28.90 19.78 53.00
CA THR A 3 -27.45 19.83 52.80
C THR A 3 -27.14 19.79 51.31
N THR A 4 -26.51 20.86 50.83
CA THR A 4 -25.81 20.96 49.55
C THR A 4 -24.76 19.84 49.43
N SER A 5 -24.67 19.22 48.25
CA SER A 5 -23.53 18.37 47.90
C SER A 5 -23.02 18.73 46.50
N THR A 6 -21.80 19.24 46.53
CA THR A 6 -20.82 19.46 45.47
C THR A 6 -20.75 18.37 44.41
N THR A 7 -20.65 18.79 43.15
CA THR A 7 -20.23 17.96 42.02
C THR A 7 -18.74 17.66 42.13
N ALA A 8 -18.39 16.41 42.39
CA ALA A 8 -17.03 15.91 42.21
C ALA A 8 -16.91 15.26 40.83
N THR A 9 -16.01 15.77 40.00
CA THR A 9 -15.64 15.18 38.72
C THR A 9 -14.57 14.11 38.99
N THR A 10 -14.94 12.83 38.90
CA THR A 10 -13.97 11.73 38.88
C THR A 10 -13.92 11.12 37.48
N THR A 11 -12.78 11.26 36.83
CA THR A 11 -12.44 10.57 35.59
C THR A 11 -12.03 9.14 35.94
N SER A 12 -12.91 8.15 35.70
CA SER A 12 -12.53 6.73 35.79
C SER A 12 -12.51 6.09 34.41
N THR A 13 -11.37 5.51 34.05
CA THR A 13 -11.25 4.56 32.95
C THR A 13 -11.86 3.23 33.43
N THR A 14 -13.10 2.96 33.03
CA THR A 14 -13.83 1.75 33.43
C THR A 14 -14.14 0.94 32.19
N SER A 15 -13.67 -0.32 32.12
CA SER A 15 -14.26 -1.30 31.22
C SER A 15 -15.58 -1.75 31.85
N THR A 16 -16.69 -1.27 31.30
CA THR A 16 -18.02 -1.60 31.85
C THR A 16 -18.62 -2.74 31.04
N THR A 17 -18.58 -3.95 31.59
CA THR A 17 -19.48 -5.04 31.17
C THR A 17 -20.80 -4.85 31.91
N SER A 18 -21.77 -4.17 31.30
CA SER A 18 -23.09 -3.97 31.92
C SER A 18 -24.02 -5.13 31.54
N THR A 19 -24.31 -6.01 32.47
CA THR A 19 -25.31 -7.08 32.31
C THR A 19 -26.63 -6.72 32.99
N THR A 20 -27.70 -6.87 32.20
CA THR A 20 -29.12 -6.94 32.59
C THR A 20 -29.79 -5.61 32.96
N ALA A 21 -30.34 -4.93 31.94
CA ALA A 21 -31.37 -3.90 32.11
C ALA A 21 -32.56 -4.19 31.19
N THR A 22 -33.75 -4.26 31.79
CA THR A 22 -35.04 -4.54 31.12
C THR A 22 -35.50 -3.39 30.22
N THR A 23 -34.88 -2.22 30.31
CA THR A 23 -35.10 -1.06 29.43
C THR A 23 -33.87 -0.16 29.51
N LEU A 24 -33.20 0.10 28.38
CA LEU A 24 -32.09 1.06 28.30
C LEU A 24 -32.53 2.28 27.49
N THR A 25 -32.49 3.45 28.10
CA THR A 25 -32.95 4.71 27.52
C THR A 25 -31.82 5.56 26.93
N THR A 26 -30.58 5.44 27.43
CA THR A 26 -29.43 6.21 26.92
C THR A 26 -28.11 5.59 27.39
N THR A 27 -27.13 5.42 26.49
CA THR A 27 -25.78 4.93 26.83
C THR A 27 -24.74 5.82 26.18
N THR A 28 -23.89 6.49 26.95
CA THR A 28 -22.73 7.24 26.44
C THR A 28 -21.47 6.41 26.66
N ILE A 29 -20.68 6.16 25.60
CA ILE A 29 -19.48 5.32 25.66
C ILE A 29 -18.24 6.20 25.53
N SER A 30 -17.31 6.16 26.49
CA SER A 30 -16.06 6.93 26.43
C SER A 30 -15.00 6.29 25.54
N SER A 31 -14.06 7.10 25.04
CA SER A 31 -13.01 6.72 24.09
C SER A 31 -12.16 5.53 24.52
N GLY A 32 -11.84 4.65 23.55
CA GLY A 32 -10.84 3.58 23.72
C GLY A 32 -11.37 2.27 24.31
N SER A 33 -12.70 2.10 24.40
CA SER A 33 -13.29 0.89 24.97
C SER A 33 -14.12 0.12 23.94
N THR A 34 -14.05 -1.22 23.99
CA THR A 34 -15.02 -2.10 23.32
C THR A 34 -16.27 -2.19 24.20
N THR A 35 -17.45 -1.99 23.61
CA THR A 35 -18.72 -2.07 24.36
C THR A 35 -19.69 -3.00 23.66
N THR A 36 -20.20 -3.97 24.42
CA THR A 36 -21.27 -4.88 24.00
C THR A 36 -22.53 -4.55 24.79
N ILE A 37 -23.61 -4.20 24.09
CA ILE A 37 -24.91 -3.92 24.71
C ILE A 37 -25.84 -5.11 24.45
N THR A 38 -26.33 -5.73 25.53
CA THR A 38 -27.30 -6.82 25.49
C THR A 38 -28.56 -6.39 26.23
N SER A 39 -29.69 -6.24 25.51
CA SER A 39 -30.98 -5.88 26.12
C SER A 39 -32.17 -6.50 25.38
N THR A 40 -33.29 -6.71 26.08
CA THR A 40 -34.54 -7.25 25.50
C THR A 40 -35.34 -6.21 24.71
N THR A 41 -35.22 -4.93 25.04
CA THR A 41 -35.92 -3.84 24.34
C THR A 41 -35.09 -2.56 24.39
N ILE A 42 -34.84 -1.97 23.22
CA ILE A 42 -34.12 -0.70 23.08
C ILE A 42 -35.04 0.31 22.39
N THR A 43 -35.33 1.41 23.09
CA THR A 43 -36.18 2.49 22.57
C THR A 43 -35.38 3.58 21.86
N SER A 44 -34.17 3.89 22.36
CA SER A 44 -33.27 4.89 21.76
C SER A 44 -31.82 4.64 22.23
N THR A 45 -30.84 4.88 21.33
CA THR A 45 -29.41 4.77 21.63
C THR A 45 -28.66 5.91 20.96
N THR A 46 -27.74 6.55 21.70
CA THR A 46 -26.87 7.61 21.17
C THR A 46 -25.41 7.26 21.47
N VAL A 47 -24.61 6.92 20.46
CA VAL A 47 -23.20 6.56 20.64
C VAL A 47 -22.30 7.72 20.23
N THR A 48 -21.48 8.22 21.15
CA THR A 48 -20.49 9.28 20.88
C THR A 48 -19.13 8.77 21.34
N ALA A 49 -18.28 8.30 20.43
CA ALA A 49 -16.97 7.74 20.78
C ALA A 49 -15.85 8.25 19.85
N MET A 50 -14.68 8.50 20.43
CA MET A 50 -13.42 8.64 19.66
C MET A 50 -12.77 7.26 19.53
N ALA A 51 -12.65 6.77 18.29
CA ALA A 51 -11.98 5.52 17.92
C ALA A 51 -12.42 4.28 18.76
N SER A 52 -13.65 3.79 18.58
CA SER A 52 -14.15 2.64 19.35
C SER A 52 -15.05 1.73 18.51
N THR A 53 -15.03 0.43 18.81
CA THR A 53 -15.88 -0.60 18.19
C THR A 53 -17.08 -0.88 19.11
N THR A 54 -18.31 -0.74 18.60
CA THR A 54 -19.55 -0.98 19.37
C THR A 54 -20.37 -2.09 18.73
N THR A 55 -20.80 -3.07 19.53
CA THR A 55 -21.67 -4.18 19.08
C THR A 55 -22.98 -4.15 19.87
N ILE A 56 -24.12 -4.15 19.16
CA ILE A 56 -25.47 -4.10 19.76
C ILE A 56 -26.20 -5.41 19.45
N THR A 57 -26.70 -6.07 20.49
CA THR A 57 -27.50 -7.30 20.38
C THR A 57 -28.84 -7.09 21.10
N SER A 58 -29.96 -7.13 20.35
CA SER A 58 -31.32 -6.93 20.89
C SER A 58 -32.35 -7.84 20.22
N THR A 59 -33.41 -8.19 20.96
CA THR A 59 -34.56 -8.98 20.46
C THR A 59 -35.65 -8.14 19.78
N THR A 60 -35.75 -6.84 20.08
CA THR A 60 -36.73 -5.94 19.44
C THR A 60 -36.19 -4.51 19.44
N ILE A 61 -36.18 -3.86 18.26
CA ILE A 61 -35.80 -2.46 18.07
C ILE A 61 -37.01 -1.72 17.52
N THR A 62 -37.57 -0.81 18.32
CA THR A 62 -38.83 -0.12 17.96
C THR A 62 -38.58 1.18 17.19
N SER A 63 -37.42 1.81 17.39
CA SER A 63 -36.96 2.99 16.62
C SER A 63 -35.45 3.18 16.80
N THR A 64 -34.74 3.52 15.74
CA THR A 64 -33.32 3.90 15.77
C THR A 64 -33.16 5.23 15.05
N THR A 65 -32.80 6.28 15.79
CA THR A 65 -32.37 7.57 15.20
C THR A 65 -30.88 7.74 15.45
N ILE A 66 -30.05 7.23 14.54
CA ILE A 66 -28.60 7.48 14.57
C ILE A 66 -28.37 8.86 13.96
N THR A 67 -28.20 9.87 14.81
CA THR A 67 -28.23 11.28 14.34
C THR A 67 -26.89 11.74 13.75
N SER A 68 -25.74 11.21 14.18
CA SER A 68 -24.42 11.45 13.56
C SER A 68 -23.34 10.73 14.37
N THR A 69 -22.38 10.07 13.70
CA THR A 69 -21.09 9.69 14.29
C THR A 69 -20.02 10.58 13.67
N THR A 70 -19.56 11.59 14.39
CA THR A 70 -18.41 12.42 14.00
C THR A 70 -17.16 11.92 14.73
N VAL A 71 -16.30 11.18 14.04
CA VAL A 71 -14.98 10.79 14.55
C VAL A 71 -13.96 11.79 14.03
N THR A 72 -13.56 12.75 14.87
CA THR A 72 -12.48 13.69 14.54
C THR A 72 -11.18 13.13 15.13
N ALA A 73 -10.39 12.45 14.32
CA ALA A 73 -9.02 12.08 14.65
C ALA A 73 -8.07 12.89 13.74
N MET A 74 -7.09 13.56 14.34
CA MET A 74 -6.01 14.18 13.56
C MET A 74 -5.36 13.09 12.69
N ALA A 75 -5.39 13.32 11.37
CA ALA A 75 -4.78 12.52 10.30
C ALA A 75 -5.51 11.25 9.79
N SER A 76 -6.85 11.14 9.85
CA SER A 76 -7.54 10.07 9.10
C SER A 76 -8.93 10.48 8.57
N THR A 77 -9.05 10.62 7.25
CA THR A 77 -10.32 10.82 6.54
C THR A 77 -11.07 9.49 6.46
N THR A 78 -11.92 9.19 7.45
CA THR A 78 -12.78 7.99 7.48
C THR A 78 -14.12 8.30 6.82
N SER A 79 -14.55 7.48 5.85
CA SER A 79 -15.90 7.54 5.25
C SER A 79 -16.71 6.32 5.68
N THR A 80 -17.95 6.53 6.12
CA THR A 80 -18.88 5.48 6.55
C THR A 80 -20.02 5.38 5.54
N THR A 81 -20.28 4.20 4.97
CA THR A 81 -21.42 3.96 4.06
C THR A 81 -22.39 2.98 4.72
N LEU A 82 -23.64 3.39 4.94
CA LEU A 82 -24.72 2.49 5.38
C LEU A 82 -25.35 1.78 4.18
N THR A 83 -25.40 0.44 4.22
CA THR A 83 -26.10 -0.35 3.22
C THR A 83 -27.16 -1.22 3.89
N GLY A 84 -28.43 -1.04 3.52
CA GLY A 84 -29.54 -1.97 3.79
C GLY A 84 -30.49 -1.57 4.91
N THR A 85 -31.69 -1.11 4.53
CA THR A 85 -32.86 -1.02 5.43
C THR A 85 -33.99 -1.79 4.78
N THR A 86 -34.36 -2.96 5.31
CA THR A 86 -35.60 -3.66 4.96
C THR A 86 -36.49 -3.73 6.20
N ILE A 87 -37.60 -2.98 6.15
CA ILE A 87 -38.65 -3.00 7.16
C ILE A 87 -39.75 -3.92 6.62
N SER A 88 -39.97 -5.08 7.23
CA SER A 88 -41.17 -5.88 6.97
C SER A 88 -42.08 -5.87 8.19
N THR A 89 -43.34 -5.47 7.97
CA THR A 89 -44.40 -5.44 8.98
C THR A 89 -45.13 -6.78 8.98
N ALA A 90 -44.74 -7.69 9.87
CA ALA A 90 -45.62 -8.72 10.45
C ALA A 90 -44.87 -9.45 11.57
N SER A 91 -45.57 -9.67 12.68
CA SER A 91 -45.17 -10.39 13.89
C SER A 91 -44.19 -11.54 13.63
N SER A 92 -42.90 -11.23 13.61
CA SER A 92 -41.81 -12.18 13.51
C SER A 92 -40.58 -11.51 14.10
N THR A 93 -39.87 -12.26 14.96
CA THR A 93 -38.59 -11.87 15.53
C THR A 93 -37.63 -11.49 14.40
N THR A 94 -37.37 -10.20 14.24
CA THR A 94 -36.44 -9.69 13.22
C THR A 94 -35.13 -9.33 13.90
N SER A 95 -34.14 -10.21 13.80
CA SER A 95 -32.77 -9.91 14.21
C SER A 95 -32.12 -9.01 13.17
N THR A 96 -31.90 -7.74 13.47
CA THR A 96 -31.15 -6.82 12.60
C THR A 96 -29.67 -6.92 12.94
N THR A 97 -28.87 -7.56 12.08
CA THR A 97 -27.41 -7.55 12.22
C THR A 97 -26.84 -6.29 11.58
N THR A 98 -26.41 -5.32 12.38
CA THR A 98 -25.65 -4.17 11.91
C THR A 98 -24.16 -4.53 11.88
N SER A 99 -23.63 -4.82 10.69
CA SER A 99 -22.18 -5.01 10.51
C SER A 99 -21.50 -3.65 10.31
N VAL A 100 -20.69 -3.21 11.28
CA VAL A 100 -19.82 -2.04 11.13
C VAL A 100 -18.48 -2.51 10.59
N THR A 101 -18.18 -2.19 9.34
CA THR A 101 -16.87 -2.45 8.74
C THR A 101 -15.99 -1.23 8.93
N THR A 102 -15.02 -1.31 9.83
CA THR A 102 -13.99 -0.28 10.00
C THR A 102 -12.87 -0.55 9.00
N THR A 103 -12.72 0.30 7.98
CA THR A 103 -11.58 0.27 7.06
C THR A 103 -10.57 1.34 7.47
N THR A 104 -9.50 0.94 8.16
CA THR A 104 -8.34 1.82 8.33
C THR A 104 -7.68 2.01 6.97
N ALA A 105 -7.65 3.24 6.46
CA ALA A 105 -6.92 3.56 5.24
C ALA A 105 -5.44 3.22 5.43
N ARG A 106 -4.91 2.30 4.63
CA ARG A 106 -3.48 2.01 4.60
C ARG A 106 -2.78 3.17 3.90
N LEU A 107 -1.77 3.77 4.54
CA LEU A 107 -1.00 4.86 3.93
C LEU A 107 -0.16 4.30 2.78
N LEU A 108 -0.24 4.96 1.64
CA LEU A 108 0.59 4.66 0.49
C LEU A 108 1.97 5.31 0.68
N VAL A 109 3.03 4.51 0.62
CA VAL A 109 4.41 4.93 0.88
C VAL A 109 5.34 4.49 -0.25
N ASN A 110 6.51 5.11 -0.32
CA ASN A 110 7.61 4.59 -1.12
C ASN A 110 8.19 3.36 -0.42
N ILE A 111 8.03 2.19 -1.04
CA ILE A 111 8.54 0.92 -0.53
C ILE A 111 10.06 0.90 -0.66
N THR A 112 10.61 1.38 -1.78
CA THR A 112 12.06 1.48 -1.95
C THR A 112 12.59 2.73 -1.26
N GLN A 113 13.69 2.56 -0.52
CA GLN A 113 14.35 3.62 0.25
C GLN A 113 15.84 3.67 -0.12
N PRO A 114 16.46 4.86 -0.05
CA PRO A 114 17.92 4.96 -0.15
C PRO A 114 18.59 4.02 0.86
N GLY A 115 19.54 3.21 0.38
CA GLY A 115 20.25 2.22 1.20
C GLY A 115 19.66 0.81 1.18
N ASP A 116 18.50 0.59 0.54
CA ASP A 116 18.01 -0.77 0.29
C ASP A 116 19.01 -1.59 -0.55
N SER A 117 19.10 -2.89 -0.26
CA SER A 117 19.95 -3.79 -1.04
C SER A 117 19.38 -3.95 -2.44
N ILE A 118 20.11 -3.45 -3.43
CA ILE A 118 19.73 -3.46 -4.85
C ILE A 118 20.84 -4.04 -5.71
N VAL A 119 20.46 -4.92 -6.63
CA VAL A 119 21.38 -5.60 -7.55
C VAL A 119 20.91 -5.36 -8.97
N GLY A 120 21.78 -4.76 -9.77
CA GLY A 120 21.53 -4.56 -11.20
C GLY A 120 21.58 -5.89 -11.93
N ILE A 121 20.69 -6.09 -12.91
CA ILE A 121 20.58 -7.34 -13.65
C ILE A 121 20.44 -7.11 -15.15
N CYS A 122 20.73 -8.15 -15.92
CA CYS A 122 20.65 -8.14 -17.38
C CYS A 122 20.27 -9.52 -17.93
N ASN A 123 19.92 -9.59 -19.21
CA ASN A 123 19.44 -10.78 -19.91
C ASN A 123 18.36 -11.52 -19.11
N THR A 124 17.45 -10.76 -18.49
CA THR A 124 16.42 -11.28 -17.61
C THR A 124 15.06 -10.91 -18.18
N ILE A 125 14.21 -11.92 -18.33
CA ILE A 125 12.79 -11.76 -18.70
C ILE A 125 11.92 -12.09 -17.50
N ALA A 126 10.67 -11.59 -17.49
CA ALA A 126 9.70 -11.95 -16.47
C ALA A 126 9.51 -13.49 -16.40
N GLY A 127 9.49 -14.04 -15.20
CA GLY A 127 9.49 -15.48 -14.92
C GLY A 127 10.81 -16.21 -15.23
N GLY A 128 11.77 -15.56 -15.88
CA GLY A 128 13.07 -16.11 -16.24
C GLY A 128 14.12 -15.93 -15.16
N SER A 129 15.14 -16.80 -15.17
CA SER A 129 16.32 -16.63 -14.33
C SER A 129 17.15 -15.43 -14.76
N THR A 130 17.88 -14.86 -13.82
CA THR A 130 18.78 -13.75 -14.06
C THR A 130 19.97 -14.20 -14.92
N GLY A 131 20.18 -13.56 -16.08
CA GLY A 131 21.29 -13.90 -16.97
C GLY A 131 22.65 -13.36 -16.51
N GLY A 132 22.66 -12.19 -15.87
CA GLY A 132 23.85 -11.60 -15.25
C GLY A 132 23.48 -10.58 -14.18
N SER A 133 24.38 -10.36 -13.21
CA SER A 133 24.17 -9.46 -12.07
C SER A 133 25.37 -8.53 -11.87
N ASN A 134 25.09 -7.27 -11.51
CA ASN A 134 26.08 -6.22 -11.21
C ASN A 134 27.17 -6.05 -12.27
N VAL A 135 26.73 -5.98 -13.52
CA VAL A 135 27.59 -5.91 -14.70
C VAL A 135 27.13 -4.81 -15.65
N ASN A 136 28.09 -4.23 -16.36
CA ASN A 136 27.89 -3.33 -17.49
C ASN A 136 27.15 -2.02 -17.17
N TYR A 137 27.75 -1.22 -16.29
CA TYR A 137 27.36 0.16 -15.97
C TYR A 137 28.56 0.97 -15.44
N PRO A 138 28.57 2.32 -15.60
CA PRO A 138 29.58 3.19 -14.99
C PRO A 138 29.53 3.12 -13.46
N SER A 139 30.69 3.28 -12.79
CA SER A 139 30.78 3.12 -11.33
C SER A 139 29.91 4.11 -10.54
N SER A 140 29.73 5.33 -11.05
CA SER A 140 28.89 6.38 -10.47
C SER A 140 27.42 6.33 -10.90
N GLU A 141 27.07 5.40 -11.79
CA GLU A 141 25.72 5.24 -12.36
C GLU A 141 25.22 3.83 -12.07
N ASN A 142 25.46 3.38 -10.84
CA ASN A 142 25.27 2.01 -10.37
C ASN A 142 23.83 1.79 -9.82
N PRO A 143 23.40 0.55 -9.56
CA PRO A 143 22.01 0.25 -9.19
C PRO A 143 21.47 1.05 -7.99
N PRO A 144 22.23 1.31 -6.89
CA PRO A 144 21.78 2.18 -5.80
C PRO A 144 21.25 3.56 -6.21
N THR A 145 21.80 4.14 -7.28
CA THR A 145 21.35 5.44 -7.78
C THR A 145 19.96 5.43 -8.43
N ALA A 146 19.32 4.26 -8.56
CA ALA A 146 17.93 4.16 -9.03
C ALA A 146 16.89 4.52 -7.96
N ILE A 147 17.30 4.61 -6.69
CA ILE A 147 16.40 4.75 -5.54
C ILE A 147 17.02 5.65 -4.45
N ASP A 148 17.96 6.53 -4.81
CA ASP A 148 18.74 7.32 -3.86
C ASP A 148 18.06 8.64 -3.44
N GLY A 149 16.92 8.98 -4.06
CA GLY A 149 16.15 10.18 -3.79
C GLY A 149 16.70 11.43 -4.48
N SER A 150 17.60 11.30 -5.46
CA SER A 150 18.24 12.38 -6.19
C SER A 150 17.94 12.32 -7.68
N LEU A 151 17.32 13.39 -8.19
CA LEU A 151 17.11 13.58 -9.62
C LEU A 151 18.40 13.90 -10.39
N SER A 152 19.51 14.19 -9.68
CA SER A 152 20.81 14.55 -10.27
C SER A 152 21.73 13.36 -10.53
N THR A 153 21.38 12.20 -9.98
CA THR A 153 22.05 10.91 -10.17
C THR A 153 21.20 10.05 -11.11
N LYS A 154 21.78 8.96 -11.62
CA LYS A 154 21.05 8.04 -12.50
C LYS A 154 21.62 6.65 -12.44
N TYR A 155 20.75 5.66 -12.49
CA TYR A 155 21.16 4.31 -12.85
C TYR A 155 21.17 4.17 -14.36
N LEU A 156 22.28 3.71 -14.92
CA LEU A 156 22.42 3.35 -16.33
C LEU A 156 22.74 1.87 -16.44
N ASN A 157 22.12 1.18 -17.39
CA ASN A 157 22.43 -0.23 -17.66
C ASN A 157 22.57 -0.46 -19.17
N PHE A 158 23.77 -0.88 -19.60
CA PHE A 158 24.05 -1.16 -21.02
C PHE A 158 23.43 -2.49 -21.46
N GLY A 159 23.40 -3.50 -20.59
CA GLY A 159 22.84 -4.82 -20.89
C GLY A 159 23.50 -5.58 -22.05
N ASP A 160 24.64 -5.12 -22.56
CA ASP A 160 25.28 -5.66 -23.77
C ASP A 160 26.27 -6.81 -23.48
N SER A 161 26.63 -7.50 -24.56
CA SER A 161 27.41 -8.74 -24.56
C SER A 161 28.90 -8.61 -24.21
N SER A 162 29.41 -7.41 -23.96
CA SER A 162 30.84 -7.19 -23.75
C SER A 162 31.30 -7.46 -22.30
N SER A 163 30.38 -7.61 -21.36
CA SER A 163 30.72 -7.81 -19.93
C SER A 163 29.65 -8.61 -19.17
N GLY A 164 29.69 -9.93 -19.24
CA GLY A 164 28.86 -10.82 -18.39
C GLY A 164 27.36 -10.88 -18.73
N CYS A 165 26.87 -10.02 -19.63
CA CYS A 165 25.50 -9.99 -20.15
C CYS A 165 25.44 -10.43 -21.62
N SER A 166 26.11 -11.52 -21.99
CA SER A 166 26.08 -12.05 -23.36
C SER A 166 24.69 -12.61 -23.70
N GLY A 167 23.92 -11.95 -24.57
CA GLY A 167 22.64 -12.50 -25.06
C GLY A 167 21.60 -11.51 -25.56
N SER A 168 21.65 -10.22 -25.19
CA SER A 168 20.67 -9.24 -25.67
C SER A 168 21.12 -8.60 -26.98
N SER A 169 20.28 -8.72 -28.03
CA SER A 169 20.42 -7.97 -29.29
C SER A 169 19.92 -6.53 -29.17
N SER A 170 19.36 -6.15 -28.03
CA SER A 170 18.78 -4.82 -27.76
C SER A 170 19.35 -4.29 -26.43
N PRO A 171 20.41 -3.46 -26.48
CA PRO A 171 21.05 -2.95 -25.27
C PRO A 171 20.05 -2.29 -24.31
N GLY A 172 20.21 -2.49 -23.00
CA GLY A 172 19.33 -1.97 -21.96
C GLY A 172 17.94 -2.62 -21.86
N ILE A 173 17.48 -3.39 -22.86
CA ILE A 173 16.25 -4.18 -22.75
C ILE A 173 16.54 -5.50 -22.02
N ASN A 174 15.58 -6.02 -21.25
CA ASN A 174 15.75 -7.17 -20.36
C ASN A 174 16.81 -6.91 -19.29
N THR A 175 16.95 -5.65 -18.90
CA THR A 175 17.79 -5.20 -17.79
C THR A 175 16.92 -4.59 -16.70
N GLY A 176 17.53 -4.28 -15.57
CA GLY A 176 16.86 -3.61 -14.47
C GLY A 176 17.55 -3.95 -13.16
N PHE A 177 16.77 -4.25 -12.13
CA PHE A 177 17.29 -4.64 -10.84
C PHE A 177 16.33 -5.54 -10.07
N TYR A 178 16.85 -6.26 -9.09
CA TYR A 178 16.03 -6.66 -7.94
C TYR A 178 16.47 -5.92 -6.69
N VAL A 179 15.50 -5.68 -5.80
CA VAL A 179 15.67 -4.93 -4.57
C VAL A 179 15.01 -5.65 -3.41
N THR A 180 15.64 -5.60 -2.24
CA THR A 180 15.09 -6.06 -0.96
C THR A 180 14.85 -4.85 -0.07
N PRO A 181 13.60 -4.33 -0.04
CA PRO A 181 13.24 -3.20 0.81
C PRO A 181 13.42 -3.50 2.29
N THR A 182 13.92 -2.51 3.02
CA THR A 182 14.18 -2.62 4.48
C THR A 182 13.10 -1.96 5.33
N ILE A 183 12.20 -1.18 4.72
CA ILE A 183 11.14 -0.45 5.42
C ILE A 183 10.12 -1.36 6.14
N SER A 184 9.99 -2.62 5.73
CA SER A 184 9.13 -3.62 6.36
C SER A 184 9.58 -5.04 5.99
N SER A 185 9.16 -6.04 6.78
CA SER A 185 9.52 -7.45 6.50
C SER A 185 8.92 -7.98 5.20
N ALA A 186 7.79 -7.42 4.78
CA ALA A 186 7.17 -7.59 3.47
C ALA A 186 6.25 -6.40 3.19
N SER A 187 6.01 -6.10 1.91
CA SER A 187 5.15 -5.00 1.48
C SER A 187 4.28 -5.41 0.29
N VAL A 188 3.23 -4.63 0.02
CA VAL A 188 2.32 -4.83 -1.12
C VAL A 188 2.54 -3.68 -2.09
N ALA A 189 3.30 -3.91 -3.16
CA ALA A 189 3.47 -2.95 -4.25
C ALA A 189 2.15 -2.79 -5.03
N VAL A 190 1.71 -1.55 -5.22
CA VAL A 190 0.51 -1.20 -6.00
C VAL A 190 0.75 -0.04 -6.97
N GLY A 191 2.00 0.43 -7.07
CA GLY A 191 2.37 1.44 -8.05
C GLY A 191 3.86 1.53 -8.31
N LEU A 192 4.21 2.25 -9.37
CA LEU A 192 5.55 2.60 -9.78
C LEU A 192 5.62 4.08 -10.11
N ARG A 193 6.72 4.75 -9.76
CA ARG A 193 6.98 6.13 -10.16
C ARG A 193 8.43 6.28 -10.59
N PHE A 194 8.60 6.73 -11.83
CA PHE A 194 9.92 6.95 -12.43
C PHE A 194 10.29 8.43 -12.45
N ALA A 195 11.59 8.69 -12.52
CA ALA A 195 12.13 9.95 -12.98
C ALA A 195 13.11 9.77 -14.14
N THR A 196 13.05 10.66 -15.12
CA THR A 196 13.99 10.67 -16.24
C THR A 196 15.38 11.08 -15.75
N ALA A 197 16.44 10.43 -16.28
CA ALA A 197 17.84 10.79 -16.00
C ALA A 197 18.28 12.15 -16.60
N GLY A 198 19.59 12.44 -16.61
CA GLY A 198 20.14 13.68 -17.22
C GLY A 198 20.45 13.65 -18.72
N ASP A 199 20.82 12.50 -19.32
CA ASP A 199 21.56 12.56 -20.60
C ASP A 199 20.72 12.74 -21.87
N THR A 200 19.93 11.72 -22.26
CA THR A 200 19.26 11.64 -23.57
C THR A 200 17.93 10.91 -23.46
N PRO A 201 16.86 11.42 -24.11
CA PRO A 201 15.54 10.79 -24.11
C PRO A 201 15.50 9.40 -24.76
N ASN A 202 16.42 9.09 -25.70
CA ASN A 202 16.45 7.81 -26.40
C ASN A 202 16.63 6.60 -25.48
N ARG A 203 17.19 6.82 -24.28
CA ARG A 203 17.45 5.78 -23.28
C ARG A 203 16.36 5.68 -22.22
N ASP A 204 15.28 6.46 -22.32
CA ASP A 204 14.20 6.43 -21.34
C ASP A 204 13.46 5.07 -21.38
N PRO A 205 13.20 4.44 -20.21
CA PRO A 205 12.40 3.23 -20.14
C PRO A 205 10.93 3.56 -20.40
N ILE A 206 10.32 2.91 -21.39
CA ILE A 206 8.92 3.16 -21.77
C ILE A 206 7.98 2.15 -21.11
N THR A 207 8.37 0.88 -21.10
CA THR A 207 7.62 -0.19 -20.44
C THR A 207 8.50 -1.02 -19.53
N VAL A 208 7.87 -1.59 -18.50
CA VAL A 208 8.50 -2.42 -17.49
C VAL A 208 7.65 -3.62 -17.12
N THR A 209 8.27 -4.60 -16.49
CA THR A 209 7.58 -5.55 -15.61
C THR A 209 8.03 -5.36 -14.18
N LEU A 210 7.10 -5.60 -13.24
CA LEU A 210 7.39 -5.72 -11.81
C LEU A 210 6.95 -7.11 -11.34
N GLU A 211 7.85 -7.79 -10.65
CA GLU A 211 7.62 -9.08 -10.04
C GLU A 211 7.93 -9.01 -8.55
N GLY A 212 7.30 -9.87 -7.75
CA GLY A 212 7.58 -10.02 -6.33
C GLY A 212 8.00 -11.44 -5.97
N THR A 213 8.77 -11.56 -4.89
CA THR A 213 9.15 -12.85 -4.30
C THR A 213 9.19 -12.80 -2.77
N ASN A 214 8.92 -13.94 -2.16
CA ASN A 214 9.15 -14.21 -0.73
C ASN A 214 10.37 -15.11 -0.50
N ALA A 215 11.05 -15.53 -1.57
CA ALA A 215 12.31 -16.24 -1.48
C ALA A 215 13.41 -15.32 -0.93
N THR A 216 14.40 -15.90 -0.26
CA THR A 216 15.49 -15.16 0.39
C THR A 216 16.84 -15.71 -0.04
N GLY A 217 17.84 -14.83 -0.06
CA GLY A 217 19.22 -15.18 -0.42
C GLY A 217 19.47 -15.10 -1.93
N THR A 218 20.70 -14.72 -2.27
CA THR A 218 21.12 -14.38 -3.63
C THR A 218 20.86 -15.50 -4.63
N THR A 219 21.08 -16.77 -4.26
CA THR A 219 20.82 -17.92 -5.16
C THR A 219 19.36 -17.96 -5.59
N ALA A 220 18.42 -17.84 -4.65
CA ALA A 220 17.00 -17.91 -4.96
C ALA A 220 16.51 -16.68 -5.74
N LEU A 221 17.04 -15.49 -5.44
CA LEU A 221 16.71 -14.26 -6.16
C LEU A 221 17.18 -14.26 -7.62
N ASN A 222 18.16 -15.09 -7.97
CA ASN A 222 18.59 -15.29 -9.37
C ASN A 222 17.77 -16.36 -10.13
N LEU A 223 16.92 -17.14 -9.45
CA LEU A 223 16.09 -18.16 -10.10
C LEU A 223 14.75 -17.58 -10.54
N GLY A 224 14.38 -17.80 -11.81
CA GLY A 224 13.13 -17.29 -12.38
C GLY A 224 11.88 -17.80 -11.69
N SER A 225 11.90 -19.07 -11.28
CA SER A 225 10.79 -19.73 -10.56
C SER A 225 10.46 -19.11 -9.20
N SER A 226 11.32 -18.24 -8.67
CA SER A 226 11.07 -17.52 -7.42
C SER A 226 10.14 -16.32 -7.60
N TRP A 227 9.92 -15.85 -8.82
CA TRP A 227 9.28 -14.56 -9.10
C TRP A 227 7.83 -14.72 -9.56
N THR A 228 6.95 -13.87 -9.01
CA THR A 228 5.54 -13.76 -9.43
C THR A 228 5.33 -12.41 -10.10
N LEU A 229 4.84 -12.40 -11.34
CA LEU A 229 4.51 -11.17 -12.06
C LEU A 229 3.34 -10.44 -11.42
N ILE A 230 3.52 -9.15 -11.17
CA ILE A 230 2.52 -8.26 -10.53
C ILE A 230 2.07 -7.17 -11.50
N TYR A 231 2.99 -6.66 -12.32
CA TYR A 231 2.71 -5.58 -13.27
C TYR A 231 3.49 -5.79 -14.57
N SER A 232 2.85 -5.46 -15.69
CA SER A 232 3.48 -5.32 -17.01
C SER A 232 2.81 -4.15 -17.72
N GLY A 233 3.55 -3.10 -18.00
CA GLY A 233 2.96 -1.88 -18.53
C GLY A 233 3.92 -0.71 -18.62
N SER A 234 3.36 0.50 -18.69
CA SER A 234 4.11 1.74 -18.86
C SER A 234 4.91 2.11 -17.60
N THR A 235 5.96 2.91 -17.77
CA THR A 235 6.62 3.65 -16.68
C THR A 235 5.94 4.99 -16.37
N GLY A 236 5.00 5.42 -17.20
CA GLY A 236 4.47 6.78 -17.24
C GLY A 236 5.24 7.71 -18.19
N ILE A 237 6.37 7.27 -18.75
CA ILE A 237 7.11 8.01 -19.77
C ILE A 237 6.45 7.75 -21.15
N SER A 238 6.06 8.82 -21.85
CA SER A 238 5.51 8.74 -23.21
C SER A 238 6.54 8.18 -24.17
N SER A 239 6.14 7.31 -25.11
CA SER A 239 7.03 6.79 -26.17
C SER A 239 7.35 7.82 -27.25
N SER A 240 6.47 8.81 -27.46
CA SER A 240 6.59 9.77 -28.58
C SER A 240 7.08 11.15 -28.15
N THR A 241 6.97 11.51 -26.88
CA THR A 241 7.31 12.85 -26.38
C THR A 241 8.22 12.76 -25.15
N ASP A 242 9.30 13.55 -25.14
CA ASP A 242 10.17 13.71 -23.98
C ASP A 242 9.45 14.53 -22.90
N PRO A 243 9.22 13.99 -21.68
CA PRO A 243 8.61 14.74 -20.58
C PRO A 243 9.57 15.74 -19.93
N GLY A 244 10.83 15.81 -20.38
CA GLY A 244 11.91 16.59 -19.77
C GLY A 244 12.93 15.70 -19.06
N ARG A 245 14.03 16.29 -18.60
CA ARG A 245 15.12 15.58 -17.91
C ARG A 245 15.09 15.83 -16.40
N GLN A 246 15.58 14.87 -15.62
CA GLN A 246 15.68 14.98 -14.16
C GLN A 246 14.33 15.36 -13.53
N THR A 247 13.24 14.76 -14.03
CA THR A 247 11.89 15.05 -13.58
C THR A 247 11.10 13.77 -13.35
N TYR A 248 10.25 13.77 -12.33
CA TYR A 248 9.29 12.70 -12.12
C TYR A 248 8.20 12.71 -13.20
N VAL A 249 7.76 11.52 -13.59
CA VAL A 249 6.57 11.32 -14.43
C VAL A 249 5.39 10.78 -13.63
N SER A 250 4.22 10.72 -14.26
CA SER A 250 3.00 10.22 -13.65
C SER A 250 3.18 8.82 -13.06
N GLN A 251 2.81 8.66 -11.79
CA GLN A 251 2.80 7.36 -11.13
C GLN A 251 1.83 6.41 -11.85
N GLN A 252 2.29 5.19 -12.09
CA GLN A 252 1.46 4.10 -12.62
C GLN A 252 0.94 3.29 -11.44
N SER A 253 -0.37 3.04 -11.41
CA SER A 253 -1.03 2.28 -10.34
C SER A 253 -1.57 0.96 -10.90
N PHE A 254 -1.53 -0.09 -10.09
CA PHE A 254 -2.02 -1.42 -10.46
C PHE A 254 -2.51 -2.18 -9.23
N SER A 255 -3.27 -3.24 -9.47
CA SER A 255 -3.84 -4.07 -8.41
C SER A 255 -2.87 -5.17 -7.99
N ASN A 256 -2.62 -5.27 -6.70
CA ASN A 256 -1.91 -6.38 -6.07
C ASN A 256 -2.40 -6.52 -4.63
N THR A 257 -2.62 -7.74 -4.18
CA THR A 257 -3.06 -8.05 -2.83
C THR A 257 -2.04 -8.91 -2.08
N ILE A 258 -0.95 -9.32 -2.74
CA ILE A 258 0.06 -10.21 -2.18
C ILE A 258 1.25 -9.38 -1.67
N ALA A 259 1.68 -9.68 -0.45
CA ALA A 259 2.86 -9.09 0.13
C ALA A 259 4.13 -9.88 -0.25
N PHE A 260 5.20 -9.15 -0.59
CA PHE A 260 6.48 -9.71 -1.00
C PHE A 260 7.65 -9.09 -0.21
N LYS A 261 8.71 -9.88 -0.01
CA LYS A 261 9.95 -9.45 0.65
C LYS A 261 10.92 -8.75 -0.30
N SER A 262 10.84 -9.05 -1.58
CA SER A 262 11.73 -8.47 -2.60
C SER A 262 10.98 -8.31 -3.91
N TYR A 263 11.45 -7.36 -4.71
CA TYR A 263 10.88 -7.03 -6.00
C TYR A 263 11.94 -7.06 -7.09
N ARG A 264 11.52 -7.42 -8.30
CA ARG A 264 12.35 -7.37 -9.51
C ARG A 264 11.66 -6.50 -10.54
N LEU A 265 12.35 -5.45 -10.97
CA LEU A 265 11.90 -4.52 -11.98
C LEU A 265 12.75 -4.71 -13.23
N LEU A 266 12.09 -4.94 -14.38
CA LEU A 266 12.74 -5.16 -15.66
C LEU A 266 12.24 -4.16 -16.68
N ILE A 267 13.14 -3.61 -17.47
CA ILE A 267 12.83 -2.74 -18.61
C ILE A 267 12.53 -3.61 -19.83
N THR A 268 11.34 -3.46 -20.39
CA THR A 268 10.86 -4.25 -21.53
C THR A 268 10.83 -3.47 -22.84
N SER A 269 10.84 -2.14 -22.78
CA SER A 269 11.06 -1.28 -23.95
C SER A 269 11.63 0.07 -23.53
N LYS A 270 12.20 0.79 -24.50
CA LYS A 270 12.75 2.13 -24.33
C LYS A 270 12.45 3.00 -25.55
N ARG A 271 12.62 4.32 -25.43
CA ARG A 271 12.17 5.28 -26.44
C ARG A 271 12.88 5.13 -27.78
N GLY A 272 14.19 5.00 -27.75
CA GLY A 272 15.05 4.97 -28.94
C GLY A 272 15.93 3.72 -29.00
N THR A 273 16.98 3.80 -29.80
CA THR A 273 17.86 2.66 -30.10
C THR A 273 19.28 2.82 -29.55
N ASP A 274 19.49 3.74 -28.62
CA ASP A 274 20.79 3.98 -28.00
C ASP A 274 21.32 2.73 -27.29
N ASN A 275 22.57 2.73 -26.84
CA ASN A 275 23.24 1.54 -26.30
C ASN A 275 22.89 1.20 -24.84
N SER A 276 21.91 1.85 -24.20
CA SER A 276 21.54 1.55 -22.80
C SER A 276 20.13 1.99 -22.46
N VAL A 277 19.73 1.77 -21.22
CA VAL A 277 18.60 2.43 -20.55
C VAL A 277 19.13 3.22 -19.35
N GLN A 278 18.46 4.32 -19.02
CA GLN A 278 18.78 5.12 -17.85
C GLN A 278 17.54 5.75 -17.18
N TYR A 279 17.60 5.95 -15.88
CA TYR A 279 16.58 6.66 -15.10
C TYR A 279 17.20 7.20 -13.81
N ALA A 280 16.71 8.36 -13.36
CA ALA A 280 17.16 8.96 -12.11
C ALA A 280 16.53 8.25 -10.91
N GLU A 281 15.24 7.90 -11.02
CA GLU A 281 14.52 7.21 -9.94
C GLU A 281 13.60 6.15 -10.51
N ALA A 282 13.43 5.06 -9.77
CA ALA A 282 12.47 3.97 -10.02
C ALA A 282 11.87 3.51 -8.68
N HIS A 283 10.90 4.28 -8.18
CA HIS A 283 10.26 4.02 -6.91
C HIS A 283 9.14 2.99 -7.02
N ILE A 284 9.14 2.03 -6.10
CA ILE A 284 8.03 1.10 -5.91
C ILE A 284 7.13 1.69 -4.84
N ILE A 285 5.87 1.90 -5.18
CA ILE A 285 4.90 2.54 -4.30
C ILE A 285 3.92 1.50 -3.79
N GLY A 286 3.60 1.53 -2.50
CA GLY A 286 2.62 0.61 -1.97
C GLY A 286 2.41 0.71 -0.48
N TYR A 287 2.02 -0.41 0.11
CA TYR A 287 1.63 -0.47 1.50
C TYR A 287 2.54 -1.43 2.28
N ILE A 288 3.01 -1.02 3.44
CA ILE A 288 3.80 -1.86 4.33
C ILE A 288 2.90 -2.75 5.20
N ILE A 289 3.45 -3.86 5.67
CA ILE A 289 2.87 -4.66 6.75
C ILE A 289 3.48 -4.14 8.07
N VAL A 290 2.62 -3.66 8.96
CA VAL A 290 2.95 -3.18 10.31
C VAL A 290 2.63 -4.24 11.35
#